data_AF-D6SKJ4-F1
#
_entry.id   AF-D6SKJ4-F1
#
_cell.length_a   1.000
_cell.length_b   1.000
_cell.length_c   1.000
_cell.angle_alpha   90.00
_cell.angle_beta   90.00
_cell.angle_gamma   90.00
#
_symmetry.space_group_name_H-M   'P 1'
#
loop_
_entity.id
_entity.type
_entity.pdbx_description
1 polymer ?
#
loop_
_entity_poly.entity_id
_entity_poly.type
_entity_poly.pdbx_seq_one_letter_code
_entity_poly.pdbx_strand_id
1 'polypeptide(L)'
;MGTGSSGTHLSQKMRYFKHKMMLKWVPECLSPAFLKSAKQIQQIVEKDQHRFTLHALERMIERKIQPAAIKETILNGEIIEFYPEDKYGPSCLIMGSSGLDTFHVLCSLNPVWIITAYNPAFYSEKCDKSFKKRVSL
;
A
#
# COMPACT_ATOMS: atom_id res chain seq x y z
N MET A 1 21.22 -30.94 -46.52
CA MET A 1 20.04 -30.10 -46.77
C MET A 1 19.30 -29.96 -45.45
N GLY A 2 19.10 -28.72 -45.00
CA GLY A 2 18.94 -28.39 -43.59
C GLY A 2 17.61 -28.78 -42.96
N THR A 3 17.64 -29.01 -41.65
CA THR A 3 16.49 -28.91 -40.76
C THR A 3 16.77 -27.81 -39.74
N GLY A 4 15.77 -26.93 -39.56
CA GLY A 4 15.90 -25.63 -38.91
C GLY A 4 16.16 -25.70 -37.40
N SER A 5 17.02 -24.79 -36.94
CA SER A 5 17.21 -24.47 -35.53
C SER A 5 15.96 -23.79 -34.97
N SER A 6 15.17 -24.51 -34.18
CA SER A 6 14.17 -23.92 -33.27
C SER A 6 14.71 -24.06 -31.85
N GLY A 7 15.63 -23.18 -31.48
CA GLY A 7 16.46 -23.35 -30.28
C GLY A 7 17.00 -22.05 -29.71
N THR A 8 16.22 -20.97 -29.71
CA THR A 8 16.65 -19.68 -29.11
C THR A 8 15.66 -19.05 -28.14
N HIS A 9 14.45 -19.60 -27.97
CA HIS A 9 13.44 -18.94 -27.12
C HIS A 9 13.53 -19.30 -25.61
N LEU A 10 14.18 -20.41 -25.24
CA LEU A 10 14.29 -20.84 -23.83
C LEU A 10 15.52 -20.27 -23.09
N SER A 11 16.50 -19.73 -23.82
CA SER A 11 17.73 -19.15 -23.25
C SER A 11 17.54 -17.68 -22.79
N GLN A 12 16.70 -16.90 -23.47
CA GLN A 12 16.42 -15.51 -23.06
C GLN A 12 15.50 -15.40 -21.83
N LYS A 13 14.51 -16.29 -21.69
CA LYS A 13 13.62 -16.30 -20.51
C LYS A 13 14.38 -16.61 -19.22
N MET A 14 15.42 -17.44 -19.27
CA MET A 14 16.25 -17.77 -18.10
C MET A 14 17.28 -16.68 -17.76
N ARG A 15 17.72 -15.88 -18.74
CA ARG A 15 18.58 -14.70 -18.49
C ARG A 15 17.81 -13.57 -17.83
N TYR A 16 16.53 -13.36 -18.19
CA TYR A 16 15.66 -12.40 -17.52
C TYR A 16 15.32 -12.82 -16.07
N PHE A 17 15.19 -14.12 -15.83
CA PHE A 17 14.92 -14.67 -14.49
C PHE A 17 16.16 -14.66 -13.57
N LYS A 18 17.36 -14.89 -14.10
CA LYS A 18 18.58 -15.00 -13.28
C LYS A 18 19.26 -13.66 -13.00
N HIS A 19 19.08 -12.63 -13.86
CA HIS A 19 19.66 -11.30 -13.64
C HIS A 19 18.85 -10.42 -12.67
N LYS A 20 17.56 -10.74 -12.45
CA LYS A 20 16.70 -10.03 -11.50
C LYS A 20 16.73 -10.59 -10.07
N MET A 21 17.56 -11.62 -9.82
CA MET A 21 17.70 -12.29 -8.52
C MET A 21 19.00 -11.97 -7.76
N MET A 22 19.87 -11.07 -8.25
CA MET A 22 21.10 -10.71 -7.53
C MET A 22 21.49 -9.23 -7.68
N LEU A 23 20.54 -8.34 -7.42
CA LEU A 23 20.79 -7.03 -6.81
C LEU A 23 19.76 -6.94 -5.69
N LYS A 24 20.23 -6.79 -4.44
CA LYS A 24 19.44 -6.82 -3.21
C LYS A 24 18.04 -6.21 -3.40
N TRP A 25 17.02 -7.05 -3.61
CA TRP A 25 15.62 -6.66 -3.41
C TRP A 25 15.42 -6.52 -1.91
N VAL A 26 15.83 -5.38 -1.37
CA VAL A 26 15.16 -4.85 -0.18
C VAL A 26 13.86 -4.29 -0.75
N PRO A 27 12.69 -4.81 -0.37
CA PRO A 27 11.44 -4.10 -0.67
C PRO A 27 11.66 -2.66 -0.22
N GLU A 28 11.39 -1.64 -1.03
CA GLU A 28 11.58 -0.24 -0.60
C GLU A 28 10.87 0.05 0.75
N CYS A 29 9.87 -0.79 1.07
CA CYS A 29 9.18 -0.94 2.35
C CYS A 29 10.00 -1.49 3.55
N LEU A 30 11.29 -1.77 3.43
CA LEU A 30 12.18 -2.09 4.58
C LEU A 30 13.37 -1.12 4.67
N SER A 31 13.38 -0.05 3.87
CA SER A 31 14.43 0.96 3.97
C SER A 31 14.33 1.73 5.31
N PRO A 32 15.46 2.20 5.88
CA PRO A 32 15.42 3.05 7.08
C PRO A 32 14.56 4.31 6.91
N ALA A 33 14.51 4.87 5.70
CA ALA A 33 13.65 6.01 5.36
C ALA A 33 12.16 5.64 5.46
N PHE A 34 11.79 4.43 5.04
CA PHE A 34 10.43 3.92 5.15
C PHE A 34 10.01 3.67 6.61
N LEU A 35 10.86 3.00 7.41
CA LEU A 35 10.59 2.79 8.83
C LEU A 35 10.47 4.10 9.62
N LYS A 36 11.27 5.10 9.24
CA LYS A 36 11.17 6.47 9.79
C LYS A 36 9.82 7.11 9.46
N SER A 37 9.35 6.95 8.22
CA SER A 37 8.08 7.53 7.75
C SER A 37 6.87 6.92 8.47
N ALA A 38 6.85 5.59 8.65
CA ALA A 38 5.77 4.91 9.39
C ALA A 38 5.62 5.44 10.83
N LYS A 39 6.73 5.55 11.57
CA LYS A 39 6.73 6.09 12.94
C LYS A 39 6.28 7.55 12.98
N GLN A 40 6.69 8.37 12.00
CA GLN A 40 6.27 9.77 11.93
C GLN A 40 4.77 9.91 11.69
N ILE A 41 4.20 9.10 10.79
CA ILE A 41 2.76 9.08 10.52
C ILE A 41 1.99 8.72 11.79
N GLN A 42 2.41 7.65 12.47
CA GLN A 42 1.80 7.22 13.74
C GLN A 42 1.84 8.32 14.80
N GLN A 43 2.99 8.99 15.00
CA GLN A 43 3.12 10.09 15.96
C GLN A 43 2.21 11.29 15.66
N ILE A 44 2.06 11.65 14.37
CA ILE A 44 1.18 12.75 13.94
C ILE A 44 -0.28 12.38 14.16
N VAL A 45 -0.65 11.12 13.86
CA VAL A 45 -2.02 10.62 14.05
C VAL A 45 -2.37 10.45 15.52
N GLU A 46 -1.45 9.97 16.35
CA GLU A 46 -1.61 9.84 17.81
C GLU A 46 -1.96 11.19 18.44
N LYS A 47 -1.30 12.27 18.00
CA LYS A 47 -1.50 13.65 18.45
C LYS A 47 -2.68 14.37 17.78
N ASP A 48 -3.46 13.68 16.95
CA ASP A 48 -4.59 14.26 16.18
C ASP A 48 -4.18 15.46 15.28
N GLN A 49 -2.95 15.44 14.75
CA GLN A 49 -2.39 16.49 13.89
C GLN A 49 -2.53 16.17 12.38
N HIS A 50 -3.15 15.03 12.05
CA HIS A 50 -3.48 14.65 10.68
C HIS A 50 -4.72 15.41 10.18
N ARG A 51 -4.93 15.42 8.86
CA ARG A 51 -6.13 16.00 8.25
C ARG A 51 -6.83 14.99 7.36
N PHE A 52 -8.13 15.14 7.17
CA PHE A 52 -8.86 14.40 6.15
C PHE A 52 -8.99 15.24 4.88
N THR A 53 -8.79 14.62 3.73
CA THR A 53 -9.23 15.21 2.46
C THR A 53 -10.75 15.18 2.35
N LEU A 54 -11.33 16.02 1.50
CA LEU A 54 -12.76 15.96 1.19
C LEU A 54 -13.16 14.56 0.68
N HIS A 55 -12.35 13.98 -0.20
CA HIS A 55 -12.56 12.63 -0.71
C HIS A 55 -12.60 11.58 0.42
N ALA A 56 -11.68 11.65 1.38
CA ALA A 56 -11.71 10.74 2.52
C ALA A 56 -12.99 10.88 3.35
N LEU A 57 -13.41 12.11 3.65
CA LEU A 57 -14.63 12.37 4.41
C LEU A 57 -15.87 11.80 3.70
N GLU A 58 -16.01 12.04 2.39
CA GLU A 58 -17.11 11.49 1.59
C GLU A 58 -17.12 9.95 1.63
N ARG A 59 -15.97 9.31 1.39
CA ARG A 59 -15.87 7.84 1.41
C ARG A 59 -16.16 7.26 2.79
N MET A 60 -15.71 7.92 3.86
CA MET A 60 -15.97 7.49 5.23
C MET A 60 -17.46 7.54 5.56
N ILE A 61 -18.16 8.61 5.16
CA ILE A 61 -19.62 8.72 5.35
C ILE A 61 -20.35 7.61 4.58
N GLU A 62 -20.05 7.45 3.28
CA GLU A 62 -20.67 6.42 2.43
C GLU A 62 -20.47 5.00 2.97
N ARG A 63 -19.29 4.72 3.52
CA ARG A 63 -18.88 3.39 4.03
C ARG A 63 -19.10 3.22 5.52
N LYS A 64 -19.68 4.22 6.20
CA LYS A 64 -19.91 4.24 7.66
C LYS A 64 -18.63 3.98 8.48
N ILE A 65 -17.49 4.50 8.03
CA ILE A 65 -16.20 4.35 8.70
C ILE A 65 -16.00 5.51 9.68
N GLN A 66 -15.79 5.17 10.95
CA GLN A 66 -15.58 6.16 12.01
C GLN A 66 -14.13 6.69 12.00
N PRO A 67 -13.89 7.99 12.31
CA PRO A 67 -12.55 8.53 12.44
C PRO A 67 -11.67 7.76 13.44
N ALA A 68 -12.26 7.27 14.54
CA ALA A 68 -11.56 6.45 15.52
C ALA A 68 -11.00 5.14 14.93
N ALA A 69 -11.75 4.51 14.01
CA ALA A 69 -11.29 3.30 13.33
C ALA A 69 -10.08 3.58 12.42
N ILE A 70 -10.07 4.74 11.74
CA ILE A 70 -8.91 5.19 10.96
C ILE A 70 -7.68 5.39 11.86
N LYS A 71 -7.87 6.08 13.00
CA LYS A 71 -6.81 6.31 13.98
C LYS A 71 -6.23 4.99 14.49
N GLU A 72 -7.08 4.07 14.95
CA GLU A 72 -6.66 2.76 15.44
C GLU A 72 -5.91 1.96 14.37
N THR A 73 -6.47 1.90 13.15
CA THR A 73 -5.86 1.24 11.98
C THR A 73 -4.46 1.77 11.69
N ILE A 74 -4.23 3.08 11.79
CA ILE A 74 -2.90 3.65 11.52
C ILE A 74 -1.93 3.34 12.67
N LEU A 75 -2.39 3.42 13.92
CA LEU A 75 -1.54 3.23 15.09
C LEU A 75 -1.09 1.77 15.26
N ASN A 76 -1.91 0.80 14.85
CA ASN A 76 -1.57 -0.64 14.91
C ASN A 76 -1.20 -1.25 13.55
N GLY A 77 -1.32 -0.49 12.47
CA GLY A 77 -1.17 -1.00 11.11
C GLY A 77 0.26 -1.00 10.58
N GLU A 78 0.41 -1.72 9.46
CA GLU A 78 1.64 -1.83 8.69
C GLU A 78 1.47 -1.13 7.35
N ILE A 79 2.50 -0.39 6.91
CA ILE A 79 2.53 0.10 5.54
C ILE A 79 2.78 -1.08 4.60
N ILE A 80 1.86 -1.32 3.68
CA ILE A 80 1.90 -2.43 2.72
C ILE A 80 2.25 -1.98 1.29
N GLU A 81 2.01 -0.71 0.95
CA GLU A 81 2.40 -0.12 -0.34
C GLU A 81 2.96 1.30 -0.15
N PHE A 82 3.87 1.70 -1.03
CA PHE A 82 4.47 3.04 -1.07
C PHE A 82 4.37 3.63 -2.47
N TYR A 83 3.96 4.89 -2.55
CA TYR A 83 3.77 5.62 -3.80
C TYR A 83 4.57 6.93 -3.74
N PRO A 84 5.87 6.92 -4.10
CA PRO A 84 6.73 8.10 -4.02
C PRO A 84 6.28 9.23 -4.96
N GLU A 85 5.61 8.89 -6.05
CA GLU A 85 5.22 9.81 -7.14
C GLU A 85 3.69 9.99 -7.23
N ASP A 86 2.96 9.78 -6.15
CA ASP A 86 1.51 10.03 -6.14
C ASP A 86 1.22 11.52 -6.45
N LYS A 87 0.08 11.81 -7.08
CA LYS A 87 -0.30 13.14 -7.59
C LYS A 87 -0.37 14.22 -6.50
N TYR A 88 -0.43 13.82 -5.23
CA TYR A 88 -0.49 14.70 -4.07
C TYR A 88 0.83 14.73 -3.27
N GLY A 89 1.91 14.16 -3.83
CA GLY A 89 3.19 13.93 -3.17
C GLY A 89 3.27 12.51 -2.57
N PRO A 90 4.42 12.15 -1.97
CA PRO A 90 4.65 10.79 -1.47
C PRO A 90 3.53 10.31 -0.54
N SER A 91 2.98 9.13 -0.85
CA SER A 91 1.89 8.52 -0.09
C SER A 91 2.16 7.05 0.20
N CYS A 92 1.39 6.47 1.12
CA CYS A 92 1.50 5.06 1.49
C CYS A 92 0.13 4.47 1.84
N LEU A 93 -0.02 3.17 1.57
CA LEU A 93 -1.18 2.39 1.97
C LEU A 93 -0.87 1.65 3.27
N ILE A 94 -1.63 1.95 4.32
CA ILE A 94 -1.55 1.30 5.62
C ILE A 94 -2.67 0.28 5.73
N MET A 95 -2.33 -0.93 6.14
CA MET A 95 -3.28 -1.98 6.50
C MET A 95 -3.22 -2.19 8.01
N GLY A 96 -4.36 -2.10 8.68
CA GLY A 96 -4.47 -2.34 10.10
C GLY A 96 -5.88 -2.79 10.46
N SER A 97 -6.13 -3.04 11.74
CA SER A 97 -7.43 -3.47 12.23
C SER A 97 -8.04 -2.46 13.18
N SER A 98 -9.37 -2.40 13.22
CA SER A 98 -10.10 -1.72 14.29
C SER A 98 -11.25 -2.63 14.70
N GLY A 99 -11.21 -3.11 15.94
CA GLY A 99 -12.07 -4.20 16.38
C GLY A 99 -11.91 -5.45 15.52
N LEU A 100 -13.00 -5.92 14.92
CA LEU A 100 -13.03 -7.11 14.05
C LEU A 100 -12.78 -6.80 12.57
N ASP A 101 -12.77 -5.52 12.20
CA ASP A 101 -12.65 -5.10 10.81
C ASP A 101 -11.20 -4.81 10.45
N THR A 102 -10.83 -5.13 9.21
CA THR A 102 -9.56 -4.71 8.60
C THR A 102 -9.83 -3.50 7.72
N PHE A 103 -8.97 -2.49 7.80
CA PHE A 103 -9.06 -1.31 6.97
C PHE A 103 -7.75 -1.07 6.22
N HIS A 104 -7.92 -0.57 5.01
CA HIS A 104 -6.87 0.06 4.23
C HIS A 104 -7.04 1.56 4.29
N VAL A 105 -5.97 2.26 4.61
CA VAL A 105 -5.92 3.71 4.69
C VAL A 105 -4.79 4.21 3.80
N LEU A 106 -5.15 5.01 2.79
CA LEU A 106 -4.16 5.72 1.97
C LEU A 106 -3.93 7.10 2.58
N CYS A 107 -2.68 7.43 2.90
CA CYS A 107 -2.33 8.75 3.40
C CYS A 107 -1.01 9.28 2.81
N SER A 108 -0.87 10.60 2.76
CA SER A 108 0.40 11.26 2.44
C SER A 108 1.38 11.20 3.61
N LEU A 109 2.68 11.32 3.32
CA LEU A 109 3.74 11.25 4.33
C LEU A 109 3.89 12.56 5.14
N ASN A 110 3.91 13.71 4.47
CA ASN A 110 4.06 15.01 5.11
C ASN A 110 3.52 16.16 4.23
N PRO A 111 2.54 16.96 4.70
CA PRO A 111 1.75 16.72 5.92
C PRO A 111 0.94 15.42 5.80
N VAL A 112 0.52 14.83 6.93
CA VAL A 112 -0.27 13.58 6.94
C VAL A 112 -1.73 13.89 6.62
N TRP A 113 -2.14 13.62 5.39
CA TRP A 113 -3.52 13.74 4.94
C TRP A 113 -4.07 12.35 4.65
N ILE A 114 -5.20 12.03 5.26
CA ILE A 114 -5.96 10.83 4.94
C ILE A 114 -6.67 11.08 3.61
N ILE A 115 -6.30 10.30 2.60
CA ILE A 115 -6.75 10.44 1.21
C ILE A 115 -7.99 9.56 0.98
N THR A 116 -7.97 8.30 1.42
CA THR A 116 -9.14 7.42 1.39
C THR A 116 -9.01 6.30 2.41
N ALA A 117 -10.13 5.69 2.78
CA ALA A 117 -10.17 4.51 3.63
C ALA A 117 -11.28 3.54 3.22
N TYR A 118 -11.02 2.24 3.33
CA TYR A 118 -11.99 1.20 3.00
C TYR A 118 -11.67 -0.12 3.69
N ASN A 119 -12.69 -0.95 3.93
CA ASN A 119 -12.50 -2.34 4.30
C ASN A 119 -12.31 -3.18 3.01
N PRO A 120 -11.17 -3.87 2.83
CA PRO A 120 -10.87 -4.61 1.61
C PRO A 120 -11.77 -5.83 1.40
N ALA A 121 -12.45 -6.32 2.45
CA ALA A 121 -13.38 -7.45 2.35
C ALA A 121 -14.60 -7.14 1.47
N PHE A 122 -15.01 -5.88 1.34
CA PHE A 122 -16.14 -5.49 0.48
C PHE A 122 -15.80 -5.45 -1.02
N TYR A 123 -14.54 -5.69 -1.40
CA TYR A 123 -14.06 -5.59 -2.79
C TYR A 123 -13.40 -6.88 -3.28
N SER A 124 -13.63 -8.00 -2.58
CA SER A 124 -12.85 -9.23 -2.69
C SER A 124 -13.19 -10.16 -3.87
N GLU A 125 -14.04 -9.78 -4.82
CA GLU A 125 -14.29 -10.65 -6.00
C GLU A 125 -13.08 -10.72 -6.96
N LYS A 126 -12.07 -9.84 -6.80
CA LYS A 126 -10.91 -9.77 -7.72
C LYS A 126 -9.52 -9.88 -7.07
N CYS A 127 -9.38 -10.13 -5.76
CA CYS A 127 -8.06 -10.07 -5.11
C CYS A 127 -7.60 -11.37 -4.43
N ASP A 128 -6.29 -11.58 -4.54
CA ASP A 128 -5.50 -12.57 -3.80
C ASP A 128 -5.85 -12.55 -2.30
N LYS A 129 -5.96 -13.72 -1.66
CA LYS A 129 -6.48 -13.90 -0.29
C LYS A 129 -5.70 -13.15 0.81
N SER A 130 -4.62 -12.48 0.44
CA SER A 130 -3.74 -11.74 1.34
C SER A 130 -4.26 -10.35 1.72
N PHE A 131 -5.24 -9.79 0.99
CA PHE A 131 -5.73 -8.42 1.16
C PHE A 131 -4.65 -7.33 1.03
N LYS A 132 -3.43 -7.62 0.56
CA LYS A 132 -2.30 -6.67 0.59
C LYS A 132 -2.26 -5.66 -0.56
N LYS A 133 -3.37 -5.49 -1.30
CA LYS A 133 -3.38 -4.61 -2.48
C LYS A 133 -4.57 -3.69 -2.53
N ARG A 134 -4.34 -2.46 -3.02
CA ARG A 134 -5.41 -1.56 -3.41
C ARG A 134 -6.05 -1.97 -4.73
N VAL A 135 -7.38 -2.13 -4.73
CA VAL A 135 -8.17 -2.25 -5.94
C VAL A 135 -8.46 -0.82 -6.42
N SER A 136 -8.08 -0.50 -7.65
CA SER A 136 -8.46 0.77 -8.28
C SER A 136 -9.99 0.78 -8.44
N LEU A 137 -10.64 1.69 -7.72
CA LEU A 137 -12.07 2.00 -7.86
C LEU A 137 -12.26 3.11 -8.89
#